data_AF-A0A6J5UJ95-F1
#
_entry.id   AF-A0A6J5UJ95-F1
#
_cell.length_a   1.000
_cell.length_b   1.000
_cell.length_c   1.000
_cell.angle_alpha   90.00
_cell.angle_beta   90.00
_cell.angle_gamma   90.00
#
_symmetry.space_group_name_H-M   'P 1'
#
loop_
_entity.id
_entity.type
_entity.pdbx_description
1 polymer ?
#
loop_
_entity_poly.entity_id
_entity_poly.type
_entity_poly.pdbx_seq_one_letter_code
_entity_poly.pdbx_strand_id
1 'polypeptide(L)'
;MLLVLLLAATNAVAAATTRISAREGGADDGKAGGLMAKHNCTPKCGNIDIPYPFGIGSGCYFGPRFEITCDQSMMGPQQPD
;
A
#
# COMPACT_ATOMS: atom_id res chain seq x y z
N MET A 1 9.13 -45.79 -24.88
CA MET A 1 8.40 -45.64 -26.17
C MET A 1 6.89 -45.48 -25.97
N LEU A 2 6.21 -46.30 -25.15
CA LEU A 2 4.77 -46.16 -24.86
C LEU A 2 4.38 -44.86 -24.12
N LEU A 3 5.23 -44.36 -23.21
CA LEU A 3 5.03 -43.09 -22.48
C LEU A 3 5.13 -41.83 -23.37
N VAL A 4 5.82 -41.92 -24.52
CA VAL A 4 6.00 -40.77 -25.44
C VAL A 4 4.74 -40.52 -26.28
N LEU A 5 3.95 -41.57 -26.55
CA LEU A 5 2.74 -41.48 -27.37
C LEU A 5 1.55 -40.85 -26.65
N LEU A 6 1.49 -40.97 -25.31
CA LEU A 6 0.42 -40.36 -24.50
C LEU A 6 0.52 -38.82 -24.44
N LEU A 7 1.73 -38.29 -24.56
CA LEU A 7 1.99 -36.85 -24.53
C LEU A 7 1.60 -36.13 -25.84
N ALA A 8 1.39 -36.87 -26.92
CA ALA A 8 1.12 -36.30 -28.24
C ALA A 8 -0.37 -35.98 -28.50
N ALA A 9 -1.28 -36.37 -27.60
CA ALA A 9 -2.72 -36.39 -27.88
C ALA A 9 -3.52 -35.17 -27.37
N THR A 10 -2.92 -34.15 -26.75
CA THR A 10 -3.72 -33.20 -25.94
C THR A 10 -3.97 -31.80 -26.50
N ASN A 11 -3.46 -31.38 -27.66
CA ASN A 11 -3.54 -29.95 -28.00
C ASN A 11 -4.33 -29.66 -29.28
N ALA A 12 -5.65 -29.50 -29.14
CA ALA A 12 -6.48 -28.83 -30.13
C ALA A 12 -7.57 -27.95 -29.47
N VAL A 13 -7.70 -26.72 -30.00
CA VAL A 13 -8.81 -25.75 -29.86
C VAL A 13 -8.79 -24.93 -28.55
N ALA A 14 -8.89 -23.59 -28.53
CA ALA A 14 -9.46 -22.62 -29.46
C ALA A 14 -8.67 -21.31 -29.53
N ALA A 15 -8.58 -20.72 -30.73
CA ALA A 15 -8.43 -19.28 -30.89
C ALA A 15 -9.74 -18.60 -30.47
N ALA A 16 -9.86 -18.27 -29.18
CA ALA A 16 -10.96 -17.45 -28.67
C ALA A 16 -10.53 -15.98 -28.68
N THR A 17 -11.02 -15.25 -29.68
CA THR A 17 -11.02 -13.78 -29.70
C THR A 17 -11.89 -13.25 -28.55
N THR A 18 -11.29 -13.02 -27.38
CA THR A 18 -11.91 -12.19 -26.35
C THR A 18 -11.23 -10.83 -26.36
N ARG A 19 -11.91 -9.84 -26.96
CA ARG A 19 -11.64 -8.43 -26.69
C ARG A 19 -12.48 -8.02 -25.49
N ILE A 20 -11.88 -7.90 -24.30
CA ILE A 20 -12.48 -7.12 -23.19
C ILE A 20 -11.39 -6.35 -22.44
N SER A 21 -11.56 -5.03 -22.52
CA SER A 21 -11.24 -3.93 -21.58
C SER A 21 -9.89 -3.86 -20.87
N ALA A 22 -9.30 -2.66 -21.02
CA ALA A 22 -8.28 -2.08 -20.17
C ALA A 22 -8.65 -2.04 -18.67
N ARG A 23 -7.60 -1.70 -17.89
CA ARG A 23 -7.50 -1.29 -16.48
C ARG A 23 -7.83 -2.34 -15.41
N GLU A 24 -6.78 -2.79 -14.75
CA GLU A 24 -6.61 -2.50 -13.32
C GLU A 24 -5.18 -1.97 -13.13
N GLY A 25 -5.05 -0.64 -13.24
CA GLY A 25 -4.03 0.02 -12.45
C GLY A 25 -4.45 -0.17 -11.01
N GLY A 26 -3.87 -1.17 -10.35
CA GLY A 26 -3.83 -1.13 -8.90
C GLY A 26 -3.02 0.11 -8.56
N ALA A 27 -3.66 1.07 -7.89
CA ALA A 27 -2.92 1.99 -7.06
C ALA A 27 -2.28 1.10 -5.97
N ASP A 28 -1.09 0.60 -6.25
CA ASP A 28 -0.19 0.29 -5.16
C ASP A 28 0.07 1.64 -4.49
N ASP A 29 -0.61 1.87 -3.37
CA ASP A 29 -0.19 2.87 -2.40
C ASP A 29 1.23 2.48 -1.99
N GLY A 30 2.20 3.03 -2.71
CA GLY A 30 3.58 2.60 -2.73
C GLY A 30 4.06 2.25 -1.34
N LYS A 31 4.08 0.95 -1.03
CA LYS A 31 4.91 0.41 0.04
C LYS A 31 6.34 0.32 -0.49
N ALA A 32 6.85 1.44 -1.01
CA ALA A 32 8.27 1.69 -0.94
C ALA A 32 8.63 1.62 0.55
N GLY A 33 9.74 0.97 0.88
CA GLY A 33 10.21 0.78 2.26
C GLY A 33 10.53 2.10 2.96
N GLY A 34 9.52 2.91 3.23
CA GLY A 34 9.58 4.24 3.81
C GLY A 34 9.00 4.23 5.21
N LEU A 35 9.66 4.95 6.11
CA LEU A 35 9.09 5.68 7.24
C LEU A 35 7.66 5.27 7.67
N MET A 36 7.52 4.05 8.22
CA MET A 36 6.22 3.53 8.67
C MET A 36 5.91 4.01 10.07
N ALA A 37 4.68 4.47 10.28
CA ALA A 37 4.14 4.67 11.61
C ALA A 37 4.02 3.34 12.35
N LYS A 38 4.00 3.41 13.68
CA LYS A 38 3.71 2.24 14.51
C LYS A 38 2.30 1.71 14.21
N HIS A 39 2.14 0.39 14.27
CA HIS A 39 0.83 -0.22 14.02
C HIS A 39 -0.22 0.33 15.00
N ASN A 40 -1.42 0.62 14.48
CA ASN A 40 -2.54 1.27 15.19
C ASN A 40 -2.28 2.70 15.67
N CYS A 41 -1.32 3.40 15.06
CA CYS A 41 -1.04 4.81 15.33
C CYS A 41 -1.32 5.68 14.11
N THR A 42 -1.67 6.94 14.36
CA THR A 42 -1.91 7.92 13.29
C THR A 42 -0.64 8.13 12.47
N PRO A 43 -0.64 7.83 11.16
CA PRO A 43 0.56 7.92 10.34
C PRO A 43 0.84 9.34 9.84
N LYS A 44 -0.08 10.28 10.03
CA LYS A 44 0.01 11.64 9.49
C LYS A 44 -0.46 12.72 10.45
N CYS A 45 0.11 13.91 10.31
CA CYS A 45 -0.43 15.16 10.81
C CYS A 45 -0.60 16.11 9.62
N GLY A 46 -1.85 16.26 9.14
CA GLY A 46 -2.14 16.87 7.84
C GLY A 46 -1.34 16.21 6.71
N ASN A 47 -0.53 17.00 6.00
CA ASN A 47 0.27 16.53 4.86
C ASN A 47 1.66 16.00 5.25
N ILE A 48 1.95 15.81 6.54
CA ILE A 48 3.24 15.35 7.05
C ILE A 48 3.13 13.89 7.51
N ASP A 49 3.98 13.03 6.97
CA ASP A 49 4.12 11.63 7.41
C ASP A 49 4.88 11.53 8.75
N ILE A 50 4.43 10.63 9.61
CA ILE A 50 4.97 10.40 10.96
C ILE A 50 5.56 8.99 11.04
N PRO A 51 6.88 8.83 10.82
CA PRO A 51 7.55 7.55 11.04
C PRO A 51 7.72 7.22 12.51
N TYR A 52 7.72 5.93 12.83
CA TYR A 52 8.37 5.47 14.05
C TYR A 52 9.87 5.84 14.01
N PRO A 53 10.48 6.39 15.08
CA PRO A 53 10.06 6.38 16.49
C PRO A 53 9.09 7.47 16.95
N PHE A 54 8.61 8.34 16.06
CA PHE A 54 7.69 9.42 16.38
C PHE A 54 6.22 8.97 16.36
N GLY A 55 5.36 9.69 17.07
CA GLY A 55 3.93 9.37 17.10
C GLY A 55 3.10 10.34 17.93
N ILE A 56 1.79 10.33 17.68
CA ILE A 56 0.80 11.13 18.42
C ILE A 56 0.03 10.18 19.34
N GLY A 57 -0.07 10.55 20.62
CA GLY A 57 -0.82 9.77 21.61
C GLY A 57 -0.03 8.64 22.28
N SER A 58 -0.59 8.14 23.38
CA SER A 58 0.08 7.18 24.25
C SER A 58 0.45 5.89 23.51
N GLY A 59 1.72 5.46 23.67
CA GLY A 59 2.22 4.22 23.09
C GLY A 59 2.50 4.27 21.58
N CYS A 60 2.39 5.43 20.94
CA CYS A 60 2.67 5.60 19.51
C CYS A 60 4.07 6.08 19.17
N TYR A 61 4.86 6.44 20.17
CA TYR A 61 6.24 6.90 20.05
C TYR A 61 7.18 6.04 20.90
N PHE A 62 8.49 6.06 20.61
CA PHE A 62 9.49 5.28 21.34
C PHE A 62 9.73 5.80 22.77
N GLY A 63 9.61 7.11 22.98
CA GLY A 63 9.73 7.74 24.29
C GLY A 63 9.31 9.22 24.24
N PRO A 64 9.24 9.91 25.39
CA PRO A 64 8.65 11.25 25.48
C PRO A 64 9.26 12.28 24.52
N ARG A 65 10.55 12.14 24.18
CA ARG A 65 11.25 13.02 23.22
C ARG A 65 10.82 12.84 21.75
N PHE A 66 10.00 11.83 21.47
CA PHE A 66 9.47 11.50 20.15
C PHE A 66 7.96 11.68 20.06
N GLU A 67 7.32 12.15 21.14
CA GLU A 67 5.91 12.51 21.12
C GLU A 67 5.71 13.76 20.25
N ILE A 68 4.75 13.68 19.35
CA ILE A 68 4.35 14.79 18.48
C ILE A 68 2.97 15.28 18.93
N THR A 69 2.82 16.59 19.03
CA THR A 69 1.51 17.24 19.10
C THR A 69 1.16 17.76 17.71
N CYS A 70 -0.01 17.39 17.19
CA CYS A 70 -0.50 17.88 15.91
C CYS A 70 -1.37 19.12 16.14
N ASP A 71 -0.82 20.31 15.92
CA ASP A 71 -1.58 21.55 15.94
C ASP A 71 -2.10 21.87 14.53
N GLN A 72 -3.36 21.54 14.29
CA GLN A 72 -4.02 21.75 13.02
C GLN A 72 -4.37 23.22 12.75
N SER A 73 -4.28 24.10 13.76
CA SER A 73 -4.59 25.53 13.66
C SER A 73 -3.51 26.32 12.91
N MET A 74 -2.27 25.82 12.94
CA MET A 74 -1.10 26.43 12.28
C MET A 74 -0.98 26.00 10.81
N MET A 75 -1.74 24.98 10.41
CA MET A 75 -1.83 24.55 9.03
C MET A 75 -2.92 25.42 8.40
N GLY A 76 -2.57 26.19 7.35
CA GLY A 76 -3.51 27.06 6.62
C GLY A 76 -4.76 26.30 6.12
N PRO A 77 -5.73 26.98 5.47
CA PRO A 77 -7.05 26.44 5.17
C PRO A 77 -6.95 24.97 4.74
N GLN A 78 -7.46 24.07 5.58
CA GLN A 78 -7.29 22.64 5.37
C GLN A 78 -7.83 22.31 3.99
N GLN A 79 -6.96 21.79 3.13
CA GLN A 79 -7.38 21.33 1.82
C GLN A 79 -8.38 20.20 2.05
N PRO A 80 -9.63 20.32 1.58
CA PRO A 80 -10.60 19.25 1.73
C PRO A 80 -10.07 18.01 0.99
N ASP A 81 -10.23 16.85 1.63
CA ASP A 81 -9.86 15.54 1.11
C ASP A 81 -10.46 15.25 -0.29
#